data_AF-A0A2H0CRI0-F1
#
_entry.id   AF-A0A2H0CRI0-F1
#
_cell.length_a   1.000
_cell.length_b   1.000
_cell.length_c   1.000
_cell.angle_alpha   90.00
_cell.angle_beta   90.00
_cell.angle_gamma   90.00
#
_symmetry.space_group_name_H-M   'P 1'
#
loop_
_entity.id
_entity.type
_entity.pdbx_description
1 polymer ?
#
loop_
_entity_poly.entity_id
_entity_poly.type
_entity_poly.pdbx_seq_one_letter_code
_entity_poly.pdbx_strand_id
1 'polypeptide(L)' 'MDINPALLEKVKKENSEFRELYEEHTNLKLRVEELNKMKLITPEQEVEKKKHQKQKLSIKDRMEKILSVYQETIH' A
#
# COMPACT_ATOMS: atom_id res chain seq x y z
N MET A 1 8.97 -0.75 4.37
CA MET A 1 8.41 0.60 4.13
C MET A 1 8.83 1.38 5.35
N ASP A 2 9.92 2.10 5.20
CA ASP A 2 10.49 2.94 6.25
C ASP A 2 9.97 4.35 6.00
N ILE A 3 8.65 4.49 6.06
CA ILE A 3 7.99 5.79 6.00
C ILE A 3 8.08 6.35 7.41
N ASN A 4 8.61 7.57 7.54
CA ASN A 4 8.71 8.22 8.83
C ASN A 4 7.29 8.35 9.44
N PRO A 5 7.01 7.75 10.61
CA PRO A 5 5.67 7.76 11.20
C PRO A 5 5.11 9.17 11.40
N ALA A 6 5.97 10.15 11.71
CA ALA A 6 5.57 11.54 11.84
C ALA A 6 5.06 12.15 10.52
N LEU A 7 5.73 11.85 9.40
CA LEU A 7 5.29 12.29 8.07
C LEU A 7 4.02 11.54 7.65
N LEU A 8 3.96 10.23 7.94
CA LEU A 8 2.79 9.40 7.68
C LEU A 8 1.53 9.94 8.35
N GLU A 9 1.60 10.29 9.63
CA GLU A 9 0.46 10.85 10.36
C GLU A 9 0.02 12.19 9.79
N LYS A 10 0.97 13.07 9.46
CA LYS A 10 0.68 14.37 8.85
C LYS A 10 -0.02 14.21 7.50
N VAL A 11 0.55 13.41 6.60
CA VAL A 11 -0.01 13.15 5.27
C VAL A 11 -1.35 12.42 5.38
N LYS A 12 -1.54 11.46 6.29
CA LYS A 12 -2.86 10.82 6.51
C LYS A 12 -3.92 11.81 7.01
N LYS A 13 -3.52 12.85 7.73
CA LYS A 13 -4.44 13.85 8.30
C LYS A 13 -4.78 14.95 7.31
N GLU A 14 -3.80 15.35 6.49
CA GLU A 14 -3.96 16.39 5.47
C GLU A 14 -4.47 15.83 4.12
N ASN A 15 -4.14 14.58 3.79
CA ASN A 15 -4.47 13.95 2.52
C ASN A 15 -5.33 12.69 2.70
N SER A 16 -6.62 12.83 2.42
CA SER A 16 -7.58 11.73 2.40
C SER A 16 -7.23 10.65 1.38
N GLU A 17 -6.66 11.01 0.23
CA GLU A 17 -6.23 10.05 -0.81
C GLU A 17 -5.13 9.12 -0.25
N PHE A 18 -4.16 9.69 0.48
CA PHE A 18 -3.10 8.89 1.09
C PHE A 18 -3.67 7.92 2.15
N ARG A 19 -4.68 8.35 2.91
CA ARG A 19 -5.35 7.48 3.88
C ARG A 19 -6.03 6.30 3.18
N GLU A 20 -6.77 6.55 2.10
CA GLU A 20 -7.42 5.49 1.32
C GLU A 20 -6.39 4.53 0.72
N LEU A 21 -5.32 5.06 0.13
CA LEU A 21 -4.20 4.26 -0.38
C LEU A 21 -3.57 3.40 0.73
N TYR A 22 -3.37 3.95 1.93
CA TYR A 22 -2.83 3.19 3.07
C TYR A 22 -3.75 2.05 3.52
N GLU A 23 -5.05 2.30 3.60
CA GLU A 23 -6.05 1.27 3.91
C GLU A 23 -6.07 0.18 2.84
N GLU A 24 -6.08 0.56 1.56
CA GLU A 24 -6.09 -0.39 0.45
C GLU A 24 -4.79 -1.20 0.40
N HIS A 25 -3.62 -0.58 0.61
CA HIS A 25 -2.34 -1.30 0.75
C HIS A 25 -2.38 -2.33 1.89
N THR A 26 -2.95 -1.98 3.03
CA THR A 26 -3.07 -2.86 4.20
C THR A 26 -4.02 -4.03 3.89
N ASN A 27 -5.16 -3.75 3.26
CA ASN A 27 -6.13 -4.75 2.86
C ASN A 27 -5.53 -5.74 1.84
N LEU A 28 -4.85 -5.24 0.81
CA LEU A 28 -4.14 -6.06 -0.17
C LEU A 28 -3.04 -6.90 0.47
N LYS A 29 -2.30 -6.34 1.45
CA LYS A 29 -1.26 -7.09 2.18
C LYS A 29 -1.87 -8.25 2.96
N LEU A 30 -2.95 -8.00 3.71
CA LEU A 30 -3.67 -9.06 4.43
C LEU A 30 -4.15 -10.15 3.48
N ARG A 31 -4.79 -9.77 2.37
CA ARG A 31 -5.26 -10.72 1.35
C ARG A 31 -4.12 -11.56 0.79
N VAL A 32 -3.00 -10.94 0.43
CA VAL A 32 -1.81 -11.65 -0.04
C VAL A 32 -1.26 -12.60 1.03
N GLU A 33 -1.23 -12.19 2.30
CA GLU A 33 -0.75 -13.03 3.41
C GLU A 33 -1.68 -14.22 3.68
N GLU A 34 -3.01 -14.03 3.61
CA GLU A 34 -3.99 -15.11 3.73
C GLU A 34 -3.81 -16.12 2.59
N LEU A 35 -3.68 -15.65 1.34
CA LEU A 35 -3.37 -16.48 0.19
C LEU A 35 -2.01 -17.20 0.34
N ASN A 36 -1.01 -16.55 0.94
CA ASN A 36 0.31 -17.16 1.14
C ASN A 36 0.31 -18.20 2.28
N LYS A 37 -0.56 -18.04 3.28
CA LYS A 37 -0.76 -19.03 4.35
C LYS A 37 -1.47 -20.28 3.86
N MET A 38 -2.29 -20.18 2.81
CA MET A 38 -2.86 -21.36 2.17
C MET A 38 -1.76 -22.17 1.47
N LYS A 39 -1.48 -23.37 1.98
CA LYS A 39 -0.50 -24.32 1.39
C LYS A 39 -0.86 -24.75 -0.03
N LEU A 40 -2.13 -24.64 -0.42
CA LEU A 40 -2.65 -25.02 -1.73
C LEU A 40 -3.53 -23.88 -2.23
N ILE A 41 -2.94 -22.98 -3.00
CA ILE A 41 -3.67 -21.96 -3.74
C ILE A 41 -4.03 -22.49 -5.12
N THR A 42 -5.29 -22.34 -5.53
CA THR A 42 -5.73 -22.65 -6.89
C THR A 42 -5.12 -21.69 -7.92
N PRO A 43 -5.10 -22.05 -9.21
CA PRO A 43 -4.59 -21.17 -10.26
C PRO A 43 -5.29 -19.79 -10.28
N GLU A 44 -6.57 -19.72 -9.92
CA GLU A 44 -7.28 -18.45 -9.75
C GLU A 44 -6.68 -17.60 -8.60
N GLN A 45 -6.40 -18.23 -7.46
CA GLN A 45 -5.79 -17.58 -6.30
C GLN A 45 -4.35 -17.12 -6.58
N GLU A 46 -3.58 -17.85 -7.39
CA GLU A 46 -2.26 -17.41 -7.87
C GLU A 46 -2.35 -16.12 -8.70
N VAL A 47 -3.33 -16.06 -9.61
CA VAL A 47 -3.59 -14.87 -10.43
C VAL A 47 -4.02 -13.72 -9.55
N GLU A 48 -4.92 -13.95 -8.59
CA GLU A 48 -5.31 -12.96 -7.60
C GLU A 48 -4.10 -12.47 -6.80
N LYS A 49 -3.28 -13.37 -6.24
CA LYS A 49 -2.08 -13.01 -5.48
C LYS A 49 -1.13 -12.14 -6.30
N LYS A 50 -0.92 -12.45 -7.59
CA LYS A 50 -0.13 -11.61 -8.50
C LYS A 50 -0.77 -10.24 -8.74
N LYS A 51 -2.10 -10.19 -8.92
CA LYS A 51 -2.85 -8.94 -9.09
C LYS A 51 -2.74 -8.06 -7.84
N HIS A 52 -2.94 -8.62 -6.66
CA HIS A 52 -2.80 -7.92 -5.39
C HIS A 52 -1.37 -7.41 -5.18
N GLN A 53 -0.34 -8.21 -5.52
CA GLN A 53 1.06 -7.74 -5.49
C GLN A 53 1.30 -6.55 -6.42
N LYS A 54 0.78 -6.59 -7.65
CA LYS A 54 0.89 -5.45 -8.59
C LYS A 54 0.18 -4.21 -8.07
N GLN A 55 -1.04 -4.35 -7.56
CA GLN A 55 -1.79 -3.24 -6.98
C GLN A 55 -1.02 -2.65 -5.78
N LYS A 56 -0.48 -3.50 -4.91
CA LYS A 56 0.32 -3.09 -3.77
C LYS A 56 1.57 -2.31 -4.18
N LEU A 57 2.21 -2.69 -5.28
CA LEU A 57 3.31 -1.95 -5.92
C LEU A 57 2.87 -0.58 -6.43
N SER A 58 1.73 -0.50 -7.12
CA SER A 58 1.18 0.76 -7.62
C SER A 58 0.77 1.71 -6.49
N ILE A 59 0.22 1.17 -5.40
CA ILE A 59 -0.10 1.96 -4.22
C ILE A 59 1.18 2.45 -3.53
N LYS A 60 2.20 1.60 -3.39
CA LYS A 60 3.52 2.04 -2.89
C LYS A 60 4.05 3.21 -3.70
N ASP A 61 4.00 3.11 -5.02
CA ASP A 61 4.47 4.16 -5.94
C ASP A 61 3.70 5.47 -5.74
N ARG A 62 2.37 5.40 -5.66
CA ARG A 62 1.53 6.57 -5.34
C ARG A 62 1.85 7.16 -3.96
N MET A 63 2.00 6.32 -2.94
CA MET A 63 2.34 6.77 -1.59
C MET A 63 3.70 7.47 -1.55
N GLU A 64 4.72 6.92 -2.21
CA GLU A 64 6.02 7.60 -2.33
C GLU A 64 5.90 8.91 -3.09
N LYS A 65 5.11 8.97 -4.16
CA LYS A 65 4.87 10.23 -4.89
C LYS A 65 4.24 11.30 -4.01
N ILE A 66 3.22 10.94 -3.22
CA ILE A 66 2.60 11.86 -2.27
C ILE A 66 3.61 12.30 -1.22
N LEU A 67 4.38 11.36 -0.64
CA LEU A 67 5.39 11.68 0.37
C LEU A 67 6.47 12.62 -0.18
N SER A 68 6.96 12.39 -1.41
CA SER A 68 7.93 13.26 -2.07
C SER A 68 7.38 14.67 -2.28
N VAL A 69 6.13 14.80 -2.74
CA VAL A 69 5.47 16.11 -2.89
C VAL A 69 5.36 16.81 -1.53
N TYR A 70 4.94 16.10 -0.47
CA TYR A 70 4.86 16.67 0.86
C TYR A 70 6.22 17.04 1.45
N GLN A 71 7.27 16.26 1.19
CA GLN A 71 8.63 16.61 1.60
C GLN A 71 9.13 17.86 0.90
N GLU A 72 8.84 18.01 -0.40
CA GLU A 72 9.19 19.20 -1.18
C GLU A 72 8.39 20.43 -0.74
N THR A 73 7.12 20.26 -0.39
CA THR A 73 6.25 21.38 0.06
C THR A 73 6.64 21.90 1.46
N ILE A 74 7.33 21.09 2.26
CA ILE A 74 7.77 21.47 3.63
C ILE A 74 9.17 22.13 3.62
N HIS A 75 9.87 22.15 2.49
CA HIS A 75 11.19 22.79 2.33
C HIS A 75 11.07 24.20 1.72
#